data_AF-A0A6S6XZE7-F1
#
_entry.id   AF-A0A6S6XZE7-F1
#
_cell.length_a   1.000
_cell.length_b   1.000
_cell.length_c   1.000
_cell.angle_alpha   90.00
_cell.angle_beta   90.00
_cell.angle_gamma   90.00
#
_symmetry.space_group_name_H-M   'P 1'
#
loop_
_entity.id
_entity.type
_entity.pdbx_description
1 polymer ?
#
loop_
_entity_poly.entity_id
_entity_poly.type
_entity_poly.pdbx_seq_one_letter_code
_entity_poly.pdbx_strand_id
1 'polypeptide(L)'
;MGKHKWIPIILCCECFLFFILQISGCSGQAPYKEPVFPSSIASEPETAEFYQDEQLNFTFRIPPCWISENPLYTQETIFDESSKNGYTSFYYAHDPSVPLLRIFLESQEYSNDEFSVQFSSLCKDQNVFFLGENKNGYYYAVLPESCSLPIGKEADLYNSMALSENDVKRRFSIES
;
A
#
# COMPACT_ATOMS: atom_id res chain seq x y z
N MET A 1 -25.59 -17.92 -48.73
CA MET A 1 -25.64 -16.62 -49.44
C MET A 1 -26.30 -15.58 -48.54
N GLY A 2 -25.51 -14.82 -47.79
CA GLY A 2 -25.96 -13.68 -46.98
C GLY A 2 -24.99 -12.53 -47.22
N LYS A 3 -25.48 -11.43 -47.79
CA LYS A 3 -24.67 -10.36 -48.38
C LYS A 3 -24.13 -9.43 -47.29
N HIS A 4 -22.80 -9.24 -47.27
CA HIS A 4 -22.12 -8.16 -46.55
C HIS A 4 -22.66 -6.79 -47.00
N LYS A 5 -23.07 -5.95 -46.05
CA LYS A 5 -23.31 -4.52 -46.29
C LYS A 5 -22.16 -3.73 -45.69
N TRP A 6 -21.40 -3.10 -46.57
CA TRP A 6 -20.34 -2.13 -46.29
C TRP A 6 -20.98 -0.77 -46.00
N ILE A 7 -20.57 -0.11 -44.92
CA ILE A 7 -20.93 1.29 -44.64
C ILE A 7 -19.72 2.15 -45.02
N PRO A 8 -19.86 3.15 -45.91
CA PRO A 8 -18.77 4.03 -46.28
C PRO A 8 -18.56 5.13 -45.23
N ILE A 9 -17.29 5.37 -44.95
CA ILE A 9 -16.73 6.53 -44.26
C ILE A 9 -16.99 7.77 -45.12
N ILE A 10 -17.59 8.82 -44.55
CA ILE A 10 -17.58 10.16 -45.14
C ILE A 10 -17.01 11.12 -44.09
N LEU A 11 -15.79 11.61 -44.40
CA LEU A 11 -15.16 12.77 -43.81
C LEU A 11 -16.00 14.02 -44.11
N CYS A 12 -16.22 14.86 -43.10
CA CYS A 12 -16.47 16.29 -43.29
C CYS A 12 -15.37 17.08 -42.58
N CYS A 13 -14.29 17.34 -43.33
CA CYS A 13 -13.53 18.59 -43.20
C CYS A 13 -14.40 19.72 -43.74
N GLU A 14 -14.35 20.90 -43.12
CA GLU A 14 -14.60 22.27 -43.60
C GLU A 14 -14.97 23.10 -42.35
N CYS A 15 -14.49 24.29 -42.03
CA CYS A 15 -13.52 25.21 -42.60
C CYS A 15 -13.10 26.17 -41.46
N PHE A 16 -11.82 26.49 -41.38
CA PHE A 16 -11.31 27.71 -40.72
C PHE A 16 -12.04 28.95 -41.29
N LEU A 17 -12.32 29.96 -40.47
CA LEU A 17 -12.04 31.38 -40.77
C LEU A 17 -12.41 32.28 -39.56
N PHE A 18 -11.39 32.96 -39.03
CA PHE A 18 -11.35 34.34 -38.57
C PHE A 18 -12.42 34.85 -37.57
N PHE A 19 -11.99 35.06 -36.32
CA PHE A 19 -12.25 36.33 -35.63
C PHE A 19 -10.96 36.83 -34.96
N ILE A 20 -10.34 37.79 -35.64
CA ILE A 20 -9.27 38.66 -35.13
C ILE A 20 -9.94 39.95 -34.61
N LEU A 21 -9.38 40.50 -33.51
CA LEU A 21 -9.67 41.77 -32.83
C LEU A 21 -10.86 41.71 -31.84
N GLN A 22 -10.70 42.05 -30.56
CA GLN A 22 -10.21 43.34 -30.08
C GLN A 22 -9.44 43.20 -28.74
N ILE A 23 -8.29 43.85 -28.70
CA ILE A 23 -7.48 44.11 -27.51
C ILE A 23 -8.02 45.41 -26.91
N SER A 24 -8.40 45.40 -25.64
CA SER A 24 -8.48 46.62 -24.84
C SER A 24 -7.84 46.32 -23.49
N GLY A 25 -6.64 46.87 -23.31
CA GLY A 25 -5.84 46.69 -22.12
C GLY A 25 -6.52 47.24 -20.87
N CYS A 26 -6.29 46.56 -19.76
CA CYS A 26 -6.27 47.18 -18.45
C CYS A 26 -4.90 46.88 -17.84
N SER A 27 -4.04 47.90 -17.86
CA SER A 27 -2.76 47.95 -17.20
C SER A 27 -2.99 47.94 -15.68
N GLY A 28 -2.89 46.77 -15.07
CA GLY A 28 -2.77 46.60 -13.63
C GLY A 28 -1.51 45.79 -13.36
N GLN A 29 -0.39 46.48 -13.14
CA GLN A 29 0.89 45.90 -12.77
C GLN A 29 0.76 45.30 -11.36
N ALA A 30 0.41 44.01 -11.29
CA ALA A 30 0.45 43.27 -10.04
C ALA A 30 1.92 43.10 -9.63
N PRO A 31 2.33 43.48 -8.41
CA PRO A 31 3.69 43.26 -7.96
C PRO A 31 3.99 41.76 -7.96
N TYR A 32 5.09 41.40 -8.63
CA TYR A 32 5.67 40.06 -8.61
C TYR A 32 5.89 39.65 -7.15
N LYS A 33 5.01 38.79 -6.63
CA LYS A 33 5.31 38.03 -5.41
C LYS A 33 6.24 36.92 -5.85
N GLU A 34 7.46 36.92 -5.32
CA GLU A 34 8.33 35.75 -5.38
C GLU A 34 7.52 34.51 -4.98
N PRO A 35 7.65 33.39 -5.71
CA PRO A 35 7.13 32.13 -5.21
C PRO A 35 7.88 31.81 -3.92
N VAL A 36 7.22 32.05 -2.78
CA VAL A 36 7.61 31.46 -1.51
C VAL A 36 7.51 29.97 -1.71
N PHE A 37 8.66 29.31 -1.89
CA PHE A 37 8.74 27.87 -1.77
C PHE A 37 8.15 27.53 -0.40
N PRO A 38 7.05 26.76 -0.30
CA PRO A 38 6.73 26.16 0.97
C PRO A 38 7.80 25.10 1.18
N SER A 39 8.93 25.49 1.78
CA SER A 39 9.76 24.58 2.55
C SER A 39 8.98 24.23 3.82
N SER A 40 7.80 23.64 3.64
CA SER A 40 7.19 22.82 4.66
C SER A 40 7.91 21.49 4.52
N ILE A 41 9.07 21.41 5.18
CA ILE A 41 9.44 20.14 5.77
C ILE A 41 8.26 19.87 6.71
N ALA A 42 7.31 19.04 6.26
CA ALA A 42 6.37 18.43 7.18
C ALA A 42 7.26 17.71 8.17
N SER A 43 7.44 18.31 9.35
CA SER A 43 8.14 17.68 10.45
C SER A 43 7.53 16.29 10.59
N GLU A 44 8.35 15.25 10.41
CA GLU A 44 7.86 13.91 10.70
C GLU A 44 7.26 13.94 12.10
N PRO A 45 6.07 13.38 12.32
CA PRO A 45 5.47 13.37 13.64
C PRO A 45 6.46 12.73 14.63
N GLU A 46 6.71 13.41 15.76
CA GLU A 46 7.76 13.16 16.77
C GLU A 46 7.71 11.78 17.47
N THR A 47 6.88 10.85 17.01
CA THR A 47 6.76 9.50 17.58
C THR A 47 6.62 8.48 16.46
N ALA A 48 7.67 8.33 15.65
CA ALA A 48 7.76 7.16 14.79
C ALA A 48 7.96 5.92 15.68
N GLU A 49 6.90 5.15 15.90
CA GLU A 49 6.98 3.83 16.54
C GLU A 49 7.48 2.81 15.51
N PHE A 50 8.42 1.97 15.92
CA PHE A 50 8.98 0.92 15.08
C PHE A 50 8.74 -0.43 15.74
N TYR A 51 8.27 -1.38 14.93
CA TYR A 51 8.28 -2.79 15.29
C TYR A 51 9.51 -3.44 14.67
N GLN A 52 10.28 -4.15 15.49
CA GLN A 52 11.44 -4.92 15.04
C GLN A 52 11.20 -6.39 15.36
N ASP A 53 11.28 -7.23 14.32
CA ASP A 53 11.25 -8.68 14.48
C ASP A 53 12.67 -9.23 14.33
N GLU A 54 13.27 -9.62 15.46
CA GLU A 54 14.62 -10.18 15.47
C GLU A 54 14.68 -11.61 14.89
N GLN A 55 13.56 -12.36 14.90
CA GLN A 55 13.53 -13.72 14.34
C GLN A 55 13.48 -13.67 12.81
N LEU A 56 12.60 -12.81 12.27
CA LEU A 56 12.43 -12.63 10.84
C LEU A 56 13.34 -11.56 10.24
N ASN A 57 14.14 -10.86 11.04
CA ASN A 57 15.14 -9.86 10.64
C ASN A 57 14.58 -8.71 9.78
N PHE A 58 13.45 -8.14 10.20
CA PHE A 58 12.91 -6.94 9.55
C PHE A 58 12.48 -5.89 10.58
N THR A 59 12.33 -4.67 10.11
CA THR A 59 11.74 -3.55 10.85
C THR A 59 10.56 -3.00 10.07
N PHE A 60 9.50 -2.60 10.78
CA PHE A 60 8.32 -1.98 10.22
C PHE A 60 7.96 -0.71 11.00
N ARG A 61 7.88 0.43 10.31
CA ARG A 61 7.45 1.71 10.90
C ARG A 61 5.94 1.72 11.07
N ILE A 62 5.46 1.63 12.31
CA ILE A 62 4.04 1.60 12.64
C ILE A 62 3.33 2.85 12.09
N PRO A 63 2.18 2.71 11.42
CA PRO A 63 1.45 3.84 10.89
C PRO A 63 0.83 4.67 12.02
N PRO A 64 0.85 6.02 11.92
CA PRO A 64 0.28 6.87 12.97
C PRO A 64 -1.19 6.59 13.28
N CYS A 65 -1.97 6.08 12.31
CA CYS A 65 -3.37 5.69 12.52
C CYS A 65 -3.54 4.46 13.44
N TRP A 66 -2.47 3.74 13.76
CA TRP A 66 -2.48 2.64 14.73
C TRP A 66 -2.01 3.07 16.12
N ILE A 67 -1.39 4.25 16.23
CA ILE A 67 -0.84 4.80 17.48
C ILE A 67 -1.95 5.56 18.19
N SER A 68 -2.36 5.07 19.35
CA SER A 68 -3.39 5.70 20.18
C SER A 68 -3.10 5.43 21.66
N GLU A 69 -3.77 6.15 22.57
CA GLU A 69 -3.65 5.90 24.02
C GLU A 69 -4.06 4.46 24.39
N ASN A 70 -4.99 3.87 23.63
CA ASN A 70 -5.35 2.46 23.70
C ASN A 70 -4.72 1.70 22.53
N PRO A 71 -4.20 0.48 22.72
CA PRO A 71 -3.61 -0.29 21.64
C PRO A 71 -4.69 -0.62 20.59
N LEU A 72 -4.49 -0.16 19.35
CA LEU A 72 -5.39 -0.45 18.22
C LEU A 72 -4.98 -1.72 17.46
N TYR A 73 -3.75 -2.19 17.67
CA TYR A 73 -3.23 -3.40 17.05
C TYR A 73 -2.57 -4.34 18.07
N THR A 74 -2.51 -5.61 17.71
CA THR A 74 -1.67 -6.63 18.36
C THR A 74 -0.85 -7.34 17.29
N GLN A 75 0.14 -8.14 17.69
CA GLN A 75 1.01 -8.84 16.77
C GLN A 75 1.38 -10.23 17.26
N GLU A 76 1.61 -11.13 16.30
CA GLU A 76 2.08 -12.50 16.53
C GLU A 76 3.10 -12.87 15.46
N THR A 77 4.20 -13.49 15.89
CA THR A 77 5.23 -14.03 15.00
C THR A 77 5.25 -15.55 15.12
N ILE A 78 5.23 -16.24 13.98
CA ILE A 78 5.47 -17.66 13.87
C ILE A 78 6.71 -17.87 13.02
N PHE A 79 7.70 -18.57 13.58
CA PHE A 79 8.94 -18.91 12.90
C PHE A 79 9.23 -20.40 13.04
N ASP A 80 9.53 -21.06 11.93
CA ASP A 80 9.97 -22.44 11.90
C ASP A 80 11.48 -22.50 11.72
N GLU A 81 12.17 -22.83 12.81
CA GLU A 81 13.63 -22.96 12.84
C GLU A 81 14.19 -24.00 11.85
N SER A 82 13.40 -25.02 11.48
CA SER A 82 13.84 -26.10 10.61
C SER A 82 13.85 -25.70 9.14
N SER A 83 12.86 -24.91 8.72
CA SER A 83 12.75 -24.41 7.34
C SER A 83 13.18 -22.96 7.18
N LYS A 84 13.52 -22.27 8.28
CA LYS A 84 13.89 -20.84 8.32
C LYS A 84 12.85 -19.93 7.65
N ASN A 85 11.61 -20.38 7.64
CA ASN A 85 10.47 -19.64 7.14
C ASN A 85 9.62 -19.12 8.31
N GLY A 86 8.83 -18.08 8.07
CA GLY A 86 7.92 -17.60 9.08
C GLY A 86 7.08 -16.42 8.62
N TYR A 87 6.28 -15.89 9.53
CA TYR A 87 5.53 -14.67 9.31
C TYR A 87 5.23 -13.93 10.61
N THR A 88 5.05 -12.61 10.49
CA THR A 88 4.44 -11.76 11.51
C THR A 88 3.07 -11.32 11.01
N SER A 89 2.04 -11.48 11.85
CA SER A 89 0.71 -10.91 11.61
C SER A 89 0.46 -9.76 12.57
N PHE A 90 -0.02 -8.65 12.04
CA PHE A 90 -0.62 -7.55 12.80
C PHE A 90 -2.14 -7.71 12.74
N TYR A 91 -2.79 -7.69 13.90
CA TYR A 91 -4.24 -7.87 14.03
C TYR A 91 -4.87 -6.62 14.60
N TYR A 92 -6.16 -6.44 14.32
CA TYR A 92 -6.98 -5.45 14.98
C TYR A 92 -7.16 -5.82 16.46
N ALA A 93 -6.79 -4.94 17.39
CA ALA A 93 -6.71 -5.30 18.81
C ALA A 93 -8.06 -5.71 19.43
N HIS A 94 -9.17 -5.17 18.92
CA HIS A 94 -10.50 -5.51 19.44
C HIS A 94 -11.05 -6.84 18.87
N ASP A 95 -10.43 -7.38 17.82
CA ASP A 95 -10.75 -8.70 17.27
C ASP A 95 -9.51 -9.33 16.61
N PRO A 96 -8.76 -10.17 17.34
CA PRO A 96 -7.55 -10.84 16.85
C PRO A 96 -7.80 -11.82 15.69
N SER A 97 -9.04 -12.07 15.29
CA SER A 97 -9.34 -12.85 14.07
C SER A 97 -9.27 -12.01 12.79
N VAL A 98 -9.19 -10.67 12.92
CA VAL A 98 -9.19 -9.74 11.80
C VAL A 98 -7.77 -9.18 11.58
N PRO A 99 -7.03 -9.66 10.56
CA PRO A 99 -5.70 -9.17 10.27
C PRO A 99 -5.75 -7.74 9.69
N LEU A 100 -4.69 -6.98 9.91
CA LEU A 100 -4.41 -5.67 9.31
C LEU A 100 -3.31 -5.77 8.25
N LEU A 101 -2.29 -6.58 8.53
CA LEU A 101 -1.12 -6.81 7.68
C LEU A 101 -0.48 -8.13 8.09
N ARG A 102 -0.01 -8.91 7.11
CA ARG A 102 0.90 -10.03 7.37
C ARG A 102 2.16 -9.88 6.54
N ILE A 103 3.32 -10.13 7.15
CA ILE A 103 4.64 -10.09 6.51
C ILE A 103 5.24 -11.48 6.62
N PHE A 104 5.63 -12.07 5.50
CA PHE A 104 6.21 -13.39 5.39
C PHE A 104 7.70 -13.32 5.07
N LEU A 105 8.44 -14.29 5.57
CA LEU A 105 9.81 -14.61 5.17
C LEU A 105 9.84 -16.02 4.58
N GLU A 106 10.31 -16.12 3.35
CA GLU A 106 10.62 -17.37 2.65
C GLU A 106 12.15 -17.53 2.53
N SER A 107 12.71 -18.57 3.12
CA SER A 107 14.13 -18.88 3.04
C SER A 107 14.55 -19.22 1.62
N GLN A 108 15.66 -18.64 1.16
CA GLN A 108 16.24 -19.00 -0.14
C GLN A 108 16.89 -20.39 -0.13
N GLU A 109 17.45 -20.80 1.01
CA GLU A 109 18.18 -22.07 1.17
C GLU A 109 17.22 -23.26 1.34
N TYR A 110 16.13 -23.04 2.06
CA TYR A 110 15.16 -24.07 2.45
C TYR A 110 13.78 -23.85 1.82
N SER A 111 13.74 -23.18 0.66
CA SER A 111 12.53 -23.10 -0.18
C SER A 111 12.00 -24.51 -0.41
N ASN A 112 10.94 -24.87 0.30
CA ASN A 112 10.37 -26.20 0.29
C ASN A 112 8.90 -26.10 -0.13
N ASP A 113 8.42 -27.11 -0.87
CA ASP A 113 7.04 -27.17 -1.37
C ASP A 113 6.02 -27.05 -0.21
N GLU A 114 6.38 -27.47 0.99
CA GLU A 114 5.55 -27.40 2.19
C GLU A 114 5.29 -25.96 2.68
N PHE A 115 6.31 -25.08 2.63
CA PHE A 115 6.10 -23.66 2.92
C PHE A 115 5.25 -23.01 1.84
N SER A 116 5.49 -23.33 0.56
CA SER A 116 4.63 -22.88 -0.54
C SER A 116 3.18 -23.32 -0.37
N VAL A 117 2.91 -24.52 0.17
CA VAL A 117 1.55 -25.00 0.48
C VAL A 117 0.94 -24.24 1.66
N GLN A 118 1.70 -24.00 2.74
CA GLN A 118 1.19 -23.22 3.89
C GLN A 118 0.96 -21.75 3.52
N PHE A 119 1.90 -21.14 2.81
CA PHE A 119 1.81 -19.79 2.26
C PHE A 119 0.61 -19.65 1.33
N SER A 120 0.45 -20.56 0.36
CA SER A 120 -0.71 -20.52 -0.55
C SER A 120 -2.05 -20.75 0.16
N SER A 121 -2.08 -21.53 1.25
CA SER A 121 -3.28 -21.71 2.08
C SER A 121 -3.62 -20.44 2.87
N LEU A 122 -2.62 -19.83 3.53
CA LEU A 122 -2.78 -18.63 4.36
C LEU A 122 -3.09 -17.37 3.55
N CYS A 123 -2.61 -17.34 2.31
CA CYS A 123 -2.76 -16.21 1.39
C CYS A 123 -3.78 -16.48 0.29
N LYS A 124 -4.56 -17.56 0.40
CA LYS A 124 -5.52 -17.95 -0.63
C LYS A 124 -6.53 -16.84 -0.85
N ASP A 125 -6.68 -16.42 -2.10
CA ASP A 125 -7.58 -15.33 -2.50
C ASP A 125 -7.25 -14.00 -1.80
N GLN A 126 -5.97 -13.75 -1.48
CA GLN A 126 -5.49 -12.48 -0.94
C GLN A 126 -4.44 -11.86 -1.85
N ASN A 127 -4.34 -10.53 -1.83
CA ASN A 127 -3.33 -9.82 -2.59
C ASN A 127 -1.95 -9.93 -1.89
N VAL A 128 -1.07 -10.74 -2.48
CA VAL A 128 0.31 -10.94 -2.04
C VAL A 128 1.25 -10.09 -2.90
N PHE A 129 2.11 -9.32 -2.26
CA PHE A 129 3.11 -8.50 -2.97
C PHE A 129 4.49 -8.59 -2.34
N PHE A 130 5.51 -8.49 -3.19
CA PHE A 130 6.92 -8.55 -2.79
C PHE A 130 7.37 -7.27 -2.09
N LEU A 131 8.14 -7.42 -1.01
CA LEU A 131 8.70 -6.32 -0.23
C LEU A 131 10.20 -6.13 -0.45
N GLY A 132 10.96 -7.21 -0.60
CA GLY A 132 12.41 -7.17 -0.71
C GLY A 132 13.04 -8.52 -0.43
N GLU A 133 14.37 -8.58 -0.53
CA GLU A 133 15.15 -9.77 -0.25
C GLU A 133 16.44 -9.39 0.49
N ASN A 134 16.94 -10.30 1.30
CA ASN A 134 18.31 -10.28 1.81
C ASN A 134 18.93 -11.67 1.65
N LYS A 135 20.14 -11.86 2.18
CA LYS A 135 20.84 -13.15 2.15
C LYS A 135 20.06 -14.32 2.79
N ASN A 136 19.07 -14.04 3.64
CA ASN A 136 18.33 -15.06 4.38
C ASN A 136 17.07 -15.52 3.61
N GLY A 137 16.44 -14.65 2.82
CA GLY A 137 15.14 -14.95 2.24
C GLY A 137 14.49 -13.84 1.42
N TYR A 138 13.33 -14.17 0.86
CA TYR A 138 12.40 -13.26 0.21
C TYR A 138 11.30 -12.85 1.18
N TYR A 139 10.95 -11.56 1.16
CA TYR A 139 9.89 -11.01 1.99
C TYR A 139 8.67 -10.65 1.15
N TYR A 140 7.50 -11.05 1.64
CA TYR A 140 6.21 -10.75 1.02
C TYR A 140 5.25 -10.16 2.06
N ALA A 141 4.33 -9.32 1.62
CA ALA A 141 3.24 -8.86 2.46
C ALA A 141 1.88 -9.21 1.86
N VAL A 142 0.92 -9.30 2.77
CA VAL A 142 -0.48 -9.54 2.44
C VAL A 142 -1.34 -8.54 3.18
N LEU A 143 -2.21 -7.87 2.43
CA LEU A 143 -3.21 -6.96 2.95
C LEU A 143 -4.60 -7.59 2.84
N PRO A 144 -5.47 -7.40 3.84
CA PRO A 144 -6.88 -7.79 3.76
C PRO A 144 -7.56 -7.11 2.56
N GLU A 145 -8.31 -7.86 1.77
CA GLU A 145 -9.05 -7.28 0.62
C GLU A 145 -10.27 -6.46 1.06
N SER A 146 -10.86 -6.81 2.20
CA SER A 146 -12.05 -6.15 2.74
C SER A 146 -12.15 -6.31 4.26
N CYS A 147 -12.91 -5.42 4.89
CA CYS A 147 -13.25 -5.53 6.31
C CYS A 147 -14.28 -6.64 6.52
N SER A 148 -13.95 -7.61 7.38
CA SER A 148 -14.87 -8.69 7.78
C SER A 148 -15.83 -8.30 8.91
N LEU A 149 -15.63 -7.12 9.52
CA LEU A 149 -16.45 -6.64 10.63
C LEU A 149 -17.83 -6.16 10.13
N PRO A 150 -18.89 -6.31 10.94
CA PRO A 150 -20.19 -5.72 10.62
C PRO A 150 -20.13 -4.20 10.49
N ILE A 151 -20.94 -3.64 9.57
CA ILE A 151 -21.04 -2.19 9.36
C ILE A 151 -21.33 -1.48 10.69
N GLY A 152 -20.50 -0.51 11.03
CA GLY A 152 -20.59 0.27 12.25
C GLY A 152 -19.23 0.85 12.66
N LYS A 153 -19.17 1.38 13.89
CA LYS A 153 -17.99 2.10 14.39
C LYS A 153 -16.70 1.29 14.36
N GLU A 154 -16.77 -0.01 14.65
CA GLU A 154 -15.59 -0.89 14.63
C GLU A 154 -15.09 -1.13 13.20
N ALA A 155 -16.00 -1.30 12.23
CA ALA A 155 -15.62 -1.39 10.82
C ALA A 155 -15.04 -0.06 10.31
N ASP A 156 -15.59 1.10 10.73
CA ASP A 156 -15.06 2.41 10.38
C ASP A 156 -13.65 2.62 10.94
N LEU A 157 -13.43 2.23 12.19
CA LEU A 157 -12.11 2.29 12.83
C LEU A 157 -11.12 1.37 12.12
N TYR A 158 -11.48 0.11 11.88
CA TYR A 158 -10.67 -0.83 11.11
C TYR A 158 -10.31 -0.29 9.71
N ASN A 159 -11.28 0.25 8.98
CA ASN A 159 -11.05 0.82 7.66
C ASN A 159 -10.12 2.04 7.71
N SER A 160 -10.16 2.84 8.79
CA SER A 160 -9.22 3.94 8.98
C SER A 160 -7.77 3.50 9.25
N MET A 161 -7.60 2.23 9.64
CA MET A 161 -6.29 1.60 9.87
C MET A 161 -5.75 0.89 8.62
N ALA A 162 -6.55 0.74 7.56
CA ALA A 162 -6.14 0.05 6.34
C ALA A 162 -4.95 0.74 5.66
N LEU A 163 -4.01 -0.06 5.17
CA LEU A 163 -2.81 0.41 4.49
C LEU A 163 -2.89 0.11 2.99
N SER A 164 -2.24 0.96 2.19
CA SER A 164 -1.96 0.65 0.78
C SER A 164 -0.65 -0.15 0.65
N GLU A 165 -0.49 -0.89 -0.45
CA GLU A 165 0.77 -1.57 -0.78
C GLU A 165 1.98 -0.63 -0.73
N ASN A 166 1.83 0.58 -1.29
CA ASN A 166 2.89 1.59 -1.30
C ASN A 166 3.25 2.07 0.12
N ASP A 167 2.26 2.17 1.01
CA ASP A 167 2.51 2.51 2.41
C ASP A 167 3.27 1.42 3.13
N VAL A 168 2.90 0.15 2.92
CA VAL A 168 3.61 -1.00 3.49
C VAL A 168 5.06 -1.03 3.01
N LYS A 169 5.30 -0.91 1.70
CA LYS A 169 6.65 -0.92 1.11
C LYS A 169 7.54 0.20 1.67
N ARG A 170 7.00 1.40 1.87
CA ARG A 170 7.75 2.54 2.42
C ARG A 170 8.06 2.39 3.91
N ARG A 171 7.28 1.60 4.64
CA ARG A 171 7.42 1.38 6.08
C ARG A 171 8.26 0.17 6.43
N PHE A 172 8.41 -0.75 5.49
CA PHE A 172 9.19 -1.97 5.63
C PHE A 172 10.68 -1.71 5.37
N SER A 173 11.54 -2.29 6.20
CA SER A 173 12.99 -2.26 6.04
C SER A 173 13.59 -3.59 6.47
N ILE A 174 14.64 -4.02 5.79
CA ILE A 174 15.45 -5.19 6.12
C ILE A 174 16.90 -4.76 6.27
N GLU A 175 17.60 -5.34 7.24
CA GLU A 175 19.05 -5.15 7.32
C GLU A 175 19.73 -5.98 6.22
N SER A 176 20.70 -5.36 5.55
CA SER A 176 21.47 -5.95 4.45
C SER A 176 22.61 -6.83 4.96
#